data_AF-A0A317SXY3-F1
#
_entry.id   AF-A0A317SXY3-F1
#
_cell.length_a   1.000
_cell.length_b   1.000
_cell.length_c   1.000
_cell.angle_alpha   90.00
_cell.angle_beta   90.00
_cell.angle_gamma   90.00
#
_symmetry.space_group_name_H-M   'P 1'
#
loop_
_entity.id
_entity.type
_entity.pdbx_description
1 polymer ?
#
loop_
_entity_poly.entity_id
_entity_poly.type
_entity_poly.pdbx_seq_one_letter_code
_entity_poly.pdbx_strand_id
1 'polypeptide(L)'
;MSESRFPHPTGANSPVPLQRLKQIANDACFAALEKVEVYDHSRTEGWNNTIISHILRALISESTPTGAGPGSSAYKFSVNSTIIQHMAQRNFNHQTASTSTSSPPVATTSQDPATLVSSAAAASAGVGSELTSGRASNENTGVGRRGMHSACGAYWNNEKDGMWSFKYETRGLDVVISVIWIAV
;
A
#
# COMPACT_ATOMS: atom_id res chain seq x y z
N MET A 1 -25.32 23.39 10.44
CA MET A 1 -25.68 22.24 9.58
C MET A 1 -25.43 22.69 8.15
N SER A 2 -24.25 22.42 7.62
CA SER A 2 -23.83 22.89 6.28
C SER A 2 -23.59 21.66 5.43
N GLU A 3 -24.63 21.23 4.72
CA GLU A 3 -24.54 20.17 3.73
C GLU A 3 -23.54 20.56 2.65
N SER A 4 -22.54 19.71 2.45
CA SER A 4 -21.53 19.87 1.42
C SER A 4 -22.18 19.76 0.04
N ARG A 5 -22.23 20.90 -0.66
CA ARG A 5 -22.62 21.07 -2.06
C ARG A 5 -21.56 20.50 -3.00
N PHE A 6 -21.35 19.19 -2.96
CA PHE A 6 -20.68 18.47 -4.02
C PHE A 6 -21.43 17.15 -4.21
N PRO A 7 -22.15 16.96 -5.33
CA PRO A 7 -22.70 15.65 -5.63
C PRO A 7 -21.53 14.68 -5.71
N HIS A 8 -21.45 13.73 -4.77
CA HIS A 8 -20.59 12.58 -4.93
C HIS A 8 -21.17 11.77 -6.10
N PRO A 9 -20.46 11.61 -7.23
CA PRO A 9 -20.92 10.69 -8.25
C PRO A 9 -20.86 9.29 -7.62
N THR A 10 -22.03 8.73 -7.37
CA THR A 10 -22.21 7.34 -6.99
C THR A 10 -21.64 6.47 -8.10
N GLY A 11 -20.45 5.93 -7.87
CA GLY A 11 -19.85 4.86 -8.66
C GLY A 11 -19.01 5.33 -9.83
N ALA A 12 -17.68 5.34 -9.65
CA ALA A 12 -16.81 5.07 -10.79
C ALA A 12 -17.23 3.68 -11.33
N ASN A 13 -17.72 3.64 -12.57
CA ASN A 13 -18.16 2.40 -13.21
C ASN A 13 -16.93 1.58 -13.59
N SER A 14 -16.37 0.89 -12.59
CA SER A 14 -15.28 -0.07 -12.83
C SER A 14 -15.75 -1.12 -13.84
N PRO A 15 -14.95 -1.42 -14.89
CA PRO A 15 -15.32 -2.41 -15.91
C PRO A 15 -15.49 -3.82 -15.34
N VAL A 16 -14.94 -4.07 -14.15
CA VAL A 16 -15.10 -5.31 -13.39
C VAL A 16 -15.62 -4.95 -11.99
N PRO A 17 -16.59 -5.67 -11.41
CA PRO A 17 -17.08 -5.40 -10.06
C PRO A 17 -15.95 -5.38 -9.02
N LEU A 18 -15.99 -4.45 -8.05
CA LEU A 18 -14.90 -4.29 -7.07
C LEU A 18 -14.64 -5.56 -6.23
N GLN A 19 -15.71 -6.31 -5.90
CA GLN A 19 -15.58 -7.60 -5.22
C GLN A 19 -14.79 -8.61 -6.05
N ARG A 20 -14.96 -8.56 -7.38
CA ARG A 20 -14.26 -9.42 -8.31
C ARG A 20 -12.81 -8.98 -8.52
N LEU A 21 -12.53 -7.67 -8.59
CA LEU A 21 -11.16 -7.14 -8.54
C LEU A 21 -10.41 -7.62 -7.28
N LYS A 22 -11.08 -7.60 -6.13
CA LYS A 22 -10.53 -8.14 -4.88
C LYS A 22 -10.17 -9.62 -5.01
N GLN A 23 -11.04 -10.45 -5.59
CA GLN A 23 -10.74 -11.87 -5.80
C GLN A 23 -9.54 -12.06 -6.72
N ILE A 24 -9.54 -11.42 -7.90
CA ILE A 24 -8.45 -11.48 -8.88
C ILE A 24 -7.10 -11.09 -8.23
N ALA A 25 -7.08 -10.02 -7.44
CA ALA A 25 -5.89 -9.55 -6.75
C ALA A 25 -5.41 -10.52 -5.67
N ASN A 26 -6.32 -11.11 -4.89
CA ASN A 26 -5.97 -12.15 -3.91
C ASN A 26 -5.39 -13.39 -4.59
N ASP A 27 -6.03 -13.87 -5.66
CA ASP A 27 -5.60 -15.06 -6.40
C ASP A 27 -4.22 -14.83 -7.05
N ALA A 28 -3.98 -13.64 -7.60
CA ALA A 28 -2.69 -13.25 -8.16
C ALA A 28 -1.57 -13.23 -7.09
N CYS A 29 -1.85 -12.64 -5.92
CA CYS A 29 -0.90 -12.63 -4.81
C CYS A 29 -0.63 -14.03 -4.29
N PHE A 30 -1.67 -14.84 -4.13
CA PHE A 30 -1.55 -16.23 -3.70
C PHE A 30 -0.70 -17.03 -4.68
N ALA A 31 -1.00 -16.99 -5.98
CA ALA A 31 -0.23 -17.71 -6.99
C ALA A 31 1.26 -17.31 -7.02
N ALA A 32 1.58 -16.04 -6.75
CA ALA A 32 2.97 -15.56 -6.73
C ALA A 32 3.71 -15.86 -5.41
N LEU A 33 2.99 -15.91 -4.27
CA LEU A 33 3.56 -15.90 -2.93
C LEU A 33 3.22 -17.13 -2.08
N GLU A 34 2.44 -18.10 -2.58
CA GLU A 34 1.96 -19.27 -1.81
C GLU A 34 3.07 -19.98 -1.02
N LYS A 35 4.26 -20.10 -1.62
CA LYS A 35 5.40 -20.83 -1.04
C LYS A 35 6.44 -19.90 -0.38
N VAL A 36 6.08 -18.64 -0.14
CA VAL A 36 7.01 -17.61 0.34
C VAL A 36 6.74 -17.32 1.82
N GLU A 37 7.64 -17.80 2.67
CA GLU A 37 7.57 -17.50 4.12
C GLU A 37 8.43 -16.30 4.53
N VAL A 38 9.40 -15.92 3.68
CA VAL A 38 10.37 -14.86 3.95
C VAL A 38 10.54 -14.00 2.71
N TYR A 39 10.57 -12.67 2.93
CA TYR A 39 10.91 -11.71 1.88
C TYR A 39 12.29 -12.00 1.31
N ASP A 40 12.37 -12.07 -0.01
CA ASP A 40 13.60 -12.28 -0.75
C ASP A 40 13.67 -11.29 -1.90
N HIS A 41 14.59 -10.33 -1.78
CA HIS A 41 14.74 -9.25 -2.75
C HIS A 41 14.98 -9.77 -4.17
N SER A 42 15.73 -10.88 -4.33
CA SER A 42 16.07 -11.43 -5.64
C SER A 42 14.87 -12.00 -6.41
N ARG A 43 13.80 -12.36 -5.69
CA ARG A 43 12.57 -12.92 -6.27
C ARG A 43 11.47 -11.88 -6.51
N THR A 44 11.62 -10.66 -5.97
CA THR A 44 10.58 -9.62 -6.04
C THR A 44 10.18 -9.25 -7.46
N GLU A 45 11.13 -9.23 -8.39
CA GLU A 45 10.85 -8.99 -9.82
C GLU A 45 9.92 -10.08 -10.38
N GLY A 46 10.24 -11.35 -10.13
CA GLY A 46 9.44 -12.49 -10.57
C GLY A 46 8.03 -12.50 -9.96
N TRP A 47 7.92 -12.15 -8.67
CA TRP A 47 6.63 -12.02 -7.99
C TRP A 47 5.78 -10.90 -8.59
N ASN A 48 6.33 -9.70 -8.76
CA ASN A 48 5.62 -8.58 -9.37
C ASN A 48 5.19 -8.89 -10.80
N ASN A 49 6.06 -9.47 -11.61
CA ASN A 49 5.72 -9.87 -12.99
C ASN A 49 4.57 -10.87 -13.02
N THR A 50 4.56 -11.85 -12.10
CA THR A 50 3.48 -12.84 -11.98
C THR A 50 2.16 -12.17 -11.58
N ILE A 51 2.18 -11.32 -10.55
CA ILE A 51 1.00 -10.60 -10.06
C ILE A 51 0.41 -9.71 -11.16
N ILE A 52 1.23 -8.85 -11.76
CA ILE A 52 0.82 -7.91 -12.81
C ILE A 52 0.23 -8.65 -14.01
N SER A 53 0.94 -9.68 -14.49
CA SER A 53 0.49 -10.46 -15.65
C SER A 53 -0.82 -11.19 -15.39
N HIS A 54 -1.00 -11.74 -14.19
CA HIS A 54 -2.24 -12.42 -13.81
C HIS A 54 -3.43 -11.46 -13.77
N ILE A 55 -3.26 -10.31 -13.12
CA ILE A 55 -4.31 -9.30 -13.00
C ILE A 55 -4.68 -8.74 -14.38
N LEU A 56 -3.71 -8.35 -15.20
CA LEU A 56 -3.97 -7.82 -16.54
C LEU A 56 -4.75 -8.80 -17.42
N ARG A 57 -4.38 -10.09 -17.41
CA ARG A 57 -5.08 -11.13 -18.18
C ARG A 57 -6.55 -11.27 -17.73
N ALA A 58 -6.79 -11.29 -16.42
CA ALA A 58 -8.13 -11.39 -15.87
C ALA A 58 -8.98 -10.15 -16.20
N LEU A 59 -8.42 -8.94 -16.05
CA LEU A 59 -9.11 -7.69 -16.39
C LEU A 59 -9.53 -7.66 -17.86
N ILE A 60 -8.61 -7.96 -18.78
CA ILE A 60 -8.90 -7.98 -20.22
C ILE A 60 -9.99 -9.01 -20.55
N SER A 61 -9.91 -10.20 -19.95
CA SER A 61 -10.88 -11.27 -20.19
C SER A 61 -12.28 -10.92 -19.69
N GLU A 62 -12.39 -10.24 -18.53
CA GLU A 62 -13.69 -9.94 -17.91
C GLU A 62 -14.29 -8.60 -18.39
N SER A 63 -13.47 -7.71 -18.95
CA SER A 63 -13.93 -6.41 -19.49
C SER A 63 -14.25 -6.43 -20.99
N THR A 64 -13.91 -7.50 -21.71
CA THR A 64 -14.14 -7.59 -23.16
C THR A 64 -15.51 -8.23 -23.42
N PRO A 65 -16.45 -7.53 -24.09
CA PRO A 65 -17.75 -8.10 -24.42
C PRO A 65 -17.63 -9.36 -25.28
N THR A 66 -18.47 -10.37 -25.02
CA THR A 66 -18.54 -11.59 -25.82
C THR A 66 -18.88 -11.26 -27.28
N GLY A 67 -18.00 -11.62 -28.21
CA GLY A 67 -18.16 -11.34 -29.65
C GLY A 67 -17.45 -10.08 -30.15
N ALA A 68 -16.77 -9.33 -29.29
CA ALA A 68 -15.90 -8.24 -29.70
C ALA A 68 -14.64 -8.78 -30.42
N GLY A 69 -14.28 -8.17 -31.55
CA GLY A 69 -13.10 -8.56 -32.32
C GLY A 69 -11.78 -8.27 -31.59
N PRO A 70 -10.65 -8.89 -32.00
CA PRO A 70 -9.33 -8.59 -31.45
C PRO A 70 -9.03 -7.10 -31.55
N GLY A 71 -8.74 -6.45 -30.41
CA GLY A 71 -8.46 -5.00 -30.34
C GLY A 71 -9.64 -4.10 -29.96
N SER A 72 -10.84 -4.66 -29.74
CA SER A 72 -12.05 -3.90 -29.35
C SER A 72 -12.17 -3.65 -27.83
N SER A 73 -11.07 -3.64 -27.07
CA SER A 73 -11.15 -3.38 -25.63
C SER A 73 -11.65 -1.95 -25.39
N ALA A 74 -12.80 -1.83 -24.72
CA ALA A 74 -13.37 -0.53 -24.34
C ALA A 74 -12.53 0.21 -23.29
N TYR A 75 -11.51 -0.46 -22.73
CA TYR A 75 -10.64 0.09 -21.68
C TYR A 75 -9.17 -0.22 -21.94
N LYS A 76 -8.30 0.70 -21.53
CA LYS A 76 -6.88 0.47 -21.29
C LYS A 76 -6.66 0.29 -19.79
N PHE A 77 -5.77 -0.62 -19.42
CA PHE A 77 -5.47 -0.93 -18.02
C PHE A 77 -4.02 -0.61 -17.68
N SER A 78 -3.80 -0.13 -16.46
CA SER A 78 -2.50 -0.05 -15.82
C SER A 78 -2.57 -0.76 -14.46
N VAL A 79 -1.58 -1.59 -14.16
CA VAL A 79 -1.48 -2.32 -12.88
C VAL A 79 -0.11 -2.03 -12.28
N ASN A 80 -0.09 -1.38 -11.13
CA ASN A 80 1.10 -1.19 -10.31
C ASN A 80 1.08 -2.20 -9.15
N SER A 81 2.20 -2.87 -8.90
CA SER A 81 2.39 -3.80 -7.78
C SER A 81 3.66 -3.44 -7.01
N THR A 82 3.53 -3.23 -5.71
CA THR A 82 4.62 -2.83 -4.81
C THR A 82 4.73 -3.82 -3.66
N ILE A 83 5.89 -4.48 -3.53
CA ILE A 83 6.17 -5.44 -2.45
C ILE A 83 6.99 -4.74 -1.37
N ILE A 84 6.52 -4.82 -0.12
CA ILE A 84 7.07 -4.10 1.03
C ILE A 84 7.55 -5.14 2.04
N GLN A 85 8.85 -5.18 2.30
CA GLN A 85 9.40 -5.99 3.37
C GLN A 85 8.99 -5.42 4.73
N HIS A 86 8.50 -6.27 5.64
CA HIS A 86 8.33 -5.87 7.03
C HIS A 86 9.71 -5.72 7.69
N MET A 87 9.93 -4.67 8.47
CA MET A 87 11.21 -4.57 9.18
C MET A 87 11.22 -5.59 10.31
N ALA A 88 12.24 -6.44 10.33
CA ALA A 88 12.63 -7.09 11.57
C ALA A 88 12.90 -5.96 12.58
N GLN A 89 12.26 -6.00 13.74
CA GLN A 89 12.70 -5.18 14.85
C GLN A 89 14.17 -5.56 15.10
N ARG A 90 15.11 -4.71 14.67
CA ARG A 90 16.42 -4.76 15.30
C ARG A 90 16.14 -4.46 16.75
N ASN A 91 16.35 -5.43 17.62
CA ASN A 91 16.47 -5.18 19.04
C ASN A 91 17.59 -4.17 19.19
N PHE A 92 17.27 -2.88 19.21
CA PHE A 92 18.15 -1.85 19.72
C PHE A 92 18.19 -2.03 21.24
N ASN A 93 18.75 -3.15 21.69
CA ASN A 93 19.41 -3.17 22.98
C ASN A 93 20.59 -2.23 22.81
N HIS A 94 20.36 -0.97 23.17
CA HIS A 94 21.45 -0.10 23.56
C HIS A 94 22.11 -0.77 24.77
N GLN A 95 23.06 -1.67 24.50
CA GLN A 95 23.96 -2.15 25.54
C GLN A 95 24.86 -0.96 25.83
N THR A 96 24.43 -0.15 26.81
CA THR A 96 25.29 0.76 27.54
C THR A 96 26.45 -0.07 28.06
N ALA A 97 27.58 -0.03 27.35
CA ALA A 97 28.86 -0.46 27.89
C ALA A 97 29.24 0.55 28.98
N SER A 98 28.64 0.41 30.16
CA SER A 98 29.10 1.07 31.37
C SER A 98 30.35 0.31 31.85
N THR A 99 31.51 0.71 31.35
CA THR A 99 32.80 0.37 31.95
C THR A 99 32.97 1.21 33.21
N SER A 100 32.78 0.59 34.36
CA SER A 100 33.12 1.14 35.67
C SER A 100 34.51 0.67 36.08
N THR A 101 35.46 1.59 36.26
CA THR A 101 36.58 1.44 37.22
C THR A 101 37.28 2.79 37.53
N SER A 102 36.98 3.29 38.74
CA SER A 102 37.80 4.04 39.73
C SER A 102 38.42 5.46 39.49
N SER A 103 37.83 6.44 40.20
CA SER A 103 38.42 7.51 41.08
C SER A 103 38.94 8.84 40.50
N PRO A 104 38.99 9.98 41.27
CA PRO A 104 38.12 10.52 42.35
C PRO A 104 37.57 11.95 42.02
N PRO A 105 36.78 12.65 42.89
CA PRO A 105 35.97 13.80 42.50
C PRO A 105 36.63 15.16 42.80
N VAL A 106 36.46 16.13 41.89
CA VAL A 106 36.61 17.57 42.17
C VAL A 106 35.44 18.32 41.53
N ALA A 107 34.73 19.06 42.36
CA ALA A 107 33.56 19.87 42.07
C ALA A 107 33.85 21.02 41.08
N THR A 108 32.84 21.46 40.32
CA THR A 108 32.42 22.88 40.23
C THR A 108 31.12 23.02 39.42
N THR A 109 30.15 23.67 40.06
CA THR A 109 28.86 24.24 39.64
C THR A 109 28.89 25.01 38.31
N SER A 110 27.83 24.92 37.48
CA SER A 110 27.05 26.07 36.94
C SER A 110 26.05 25.73 35.80
N GLN A 111 24.78 26.12 36.04
CA GLN A 111 23.85 26.87 35.16
C GLN A 111 23.02 26.19 34.01
N ASP A 112 21.70 26.17 34.27
CA ASP A 112 20.46 26.36 33.46
C ASP A 112 20.54 27.33 32.23
N PRO A 113 19.44 27.62 31.46
CA PRO A 113 18.47 26.80 30.69
C PRO A 113 18.13 27.44 29.29
N ALA A 114 17.43 26.76 28.36
CA ALA A 114 16.73 27.41 27.21
C ALA A 114 15.80 26.41 26.47
N THR A 115 14.47 26.42 26.68
CA THR A 115 13.40 27.09 25.89
C THR A 115 13.26 26.61 24.42
N LEU A 116 12.20 25.86 24.06
CA LEU A 116 10.90 26.31 23.45
C LEU A 116 11.11 26.92 22.04
N VAL A 117 10.42 26.64 20.92
CA VAL A 117 9.00 26.35 20.59
C VAL A 117 8.87 26.12 19.06
N SER A 118 7.65 25.73 18.61
CA SER A 118 7.03 25.97 17.27
C SER A 118 7.17 24.81 16.26
N SER A 119 6.13 24.30 15.55
CA SER A 119 4.76 24.73 15.23
C SER A 119 3.95 23.48 14.81
N ALA A 120 2.74 23.22 15.30
CA ALA A 120 1.44 23.73 14.83
C ALA A 120 1.11 23.45 13.34
N ALA A 121 0.22 22.46 13.15
CA ALA A 121 -0.93 22.37 12.25
C ALA A 121 -0.80 22.77 10.76
N ALA A 122 -1.15 21.82 9.88
CA ALA A 122 -1.97 22.11 8.71
C ALA A 122 -2.81 20.89 8.34
N ALA A 123 -4.14 21.08 8.42
CA ALA A 123 -5.15 20.20 7.85
C ALA A 123 -5.29 20.47 6.34
N SER A 124 -5.56 19.45 5.54
CA SER A 124 -6.45 19.58 4.38
C SER A 124 -6.84 18.22 3.79
N ALA A 125 -8.12 18.14 3.47
CA ALA A 125 -8.87 16.99 2.96
C ALA A 125 -8.45 16.50 1.57
N GLY A 126 -8.75 15.22 1.27
CA GLY A 126 -8.67 14.67 -0.08
C GLY A 126 -8.90 13.17 -0.16
N VAL A 127 -10.15 12.77 -0.39
CA VAL A 127 -10.65 11.51 -1.00
C VAL A 127 -10.15 10.18 -0.39
N GLY A 128 -11.07 9.49 0.28
CA GLY A 128 -10.87 8.16 0.84
C GLY A 128 -10.61 7.11 -0.23
N SER A 129 -9.35 6.70 -0.35
CA SER A 129 -9.00 5.37 -0.85
C SER A 129 -9.12 4.41 0.34
N GLU A 130 -10.29 3.83 0.52
CA GLU A 130 -10.50 2.79 1.52
C GLU A 130 -9.75 1.53 1.05
N LEU A 131 -8.57 1.29 1.61
CA LEU A 131 -7.76 0.10 1.35
C LEU A 131 -8.55 -1.14 1.76
N THR A 132 -9.11 -1.89 0.80
CA THR A 132 -9.75 -3.16 1.11
C THR A 132 -8.67 -4.20 1.42
N SER A 133 -8.58 -4.64 2.68
CA SER A 133 -7.59 -5.62 3.14
C SER A 133 -8.05 -7.07 2.88
N GLY A 134 -7.12 -7.96 2.55
CA GLY A 134 -7.31 -9.39 2.29
C GLY A 134 -6.37 -10.29 3.13
N ARG A 135 -6.91 -11.47 3.52
CA ARG A 135 -6.46 -12.52 4.47
C ARG A 135 -5.68 -12.07 5.72
N ALA A 136 -6.43 -11.89 6.81
CA ALA A 136 -5.94 -11.87 8.17
C ALA A 136 -5.84 -13.31 8.75
N SER A 137 -4.67 -13.68 9.25
CA SER A 137 -4.54 -14.59 10.40
C SER A 137 -3.85 -13.81 11.52
N ASN A 138 -4.62 -13.56 12.57
CA ASN A 138 -4.24 -12.80 13.74
C ASN A 138 -3.22 -13.58 14.57
N GLU A 139 -1.94 -13.22 14.47
CA GLU A 139 -0.97 -13.42 15.54
C GLU A 139 -0.31 -12.08 15.81
N ASN A 140 -0.57 -11.57 17.02
CA ASN A 140 -0.04 -10.36 17.63
C ASN A 140 1.49 -10.46 17.78
N THR A 141 2.21 -10.47 16.67
CA THR A 141 3.65 -10.30 16.61
C THR A 141 3.87 -8.88 16.15
N GLY A 142 4.45 -8.04 17.01
CA GLY A 142 4.72 -6.63 16.74
C GLY A 142 5.76 -6.45 15.63
N VAL A 143 5.43 -6.83 14.39
CA VAL A 143 6.31 -6.65 13.26
C VAL A 143 6.34 -5.16 12.95
N GLY A 144 7.52 -4.54 13.06
CA GLY A 144 7.70 -3.13 12.75
C GLY A 144 7.38 -2.86 11.28
N ARG A 145 6.21 -2.30 11.00
CA ARG A 145 5.84 -1.88 9.64
C ARG A 145 6.43 -0.50 9.38
N ARG A 146 7.11 -0.33 8.24
CA ARG A 146 7.55 1.01 7.79
C ARG A 146 6.30 1.81 7.41
N GLY A 147 6.25 3.08 7.78
CA GLY A 147 5.24 3.97 7.24
C GLY A 147 5.44 4.13 5.73
N MET A 148 4.41 3.84 4.94
CA MET A 148 4.39 4.12 3.50
C MET A 148 3.06 4.79 3.18
N HIS A 149 3.14 5.99 2.61
CA HIS A 149 1.98 6.72 2.10
C HIS A 149 2.08 6.76 0.57
N SER A 150 0.98 6.44 -0.10
CA SER A 150 0.87 6.49 -1.56
C SER A 150 -0.39 7.26 -1.93
N ALA A 151 -0.26 8.20 -2.85
CA ALA A 151 -1.36 8.96 -3.43
C ALA A 151 -1.23 8.96 -4.96
N CYS A 152 -2.34 8.99 -5.66
CA CYS A 152 -2.39 9.09 -7.11
C CYS A 152 -3.38 10.20 -7.50
N GLY A 153 -2.99 11.01 -8.48
CA GLY A 153 -3.85 12.02 -9.09
C GLY A 153 -3.86 11.81 -10.60
N ALA A 154 -4.98 12.15 -11.24
CA ALA A 154 -5.14 12.00 -12.68
C ALA A 154 -6.00 13.14 -13.26
N TYR A 155 -5.76 13.43 -14.54
CA TYR A 155 -6.61 14.29 -15.35
C TYR A 155 -7.26 13.42 -16.43
N TRP A 156 -8.53 13.06 -16.20
CA TRP A 156 -9.22 12.04 -16.98
C TRP A 156 -10.75 12.26 -16.96
N ASN A 157 -11.50 11.35 -17.57
CA ASN A 157 -12.96 11.38 -17.52
C ASN A 157 -13.46 10.80 -16.18
N ASN A 158 -13.98 11.67 -15.31
CA ASN A 158 -14.46 11.29 -13.96
C ASN A 158 -15.65 10.31 -13.94
N GLU A 159 -16.36 10.13 -15.06
CA GLU A 159 -17.51 9.23 -15.14
C GLU A 159 -17.14 7.82 -15.61
N LYS A 160 -16.04 7.68 -16.35
CA LYS A 160 -15.66 6.44 -17.05
C LYS A 160 -14.32 5.87 -16.58
N ASP A 161 -13.42 6.74 -16.15
CA ASP A 161 -12.07 6.38 -15.75
C ASP A 161 -12.02 6.26 -14.23
N GLY A 162 -11.05 5.49 -13.74
CA GLY A 162 -10.93 5.32 -12.30
C GLY A 162 -9.73 4.50 -11.89
N MET A 163 -9.59 4.41 -10.57
CA MET A 163 -8.58 3.60 -9.93
C MET A 163 -9.15 2.82 -8.75
N TRP A 164 -8.54 1.69 -8.47
CA TRP A 164 -8.82 0.86 -7.31
C TRP A 164 -7.50 0.40 -6.70
N SER A 165 -7.42 0.43 -5.38
CA SER A 165 -6.23 0.00 -4.64
C SER A 165 -6.56 -1.14 -3.69
N PHE A 166 -5.61 -2.06 -3.54
CA PHE A 166 -5.74 -3.26 -2.74
C PHE A 166 -4.46 -3.51 -1.96
N LYS A 167 -4.63 -4.00 -0.72
CA LYS A 167 -3.51 -4.41 0.11
C LYS A 167 -3.65 -5.89 0.46
N TYR A 168 -2.64 -6.67 0.09
CA TYR A 168 -2.47 -8.05 0.49
C TYR A 168 -1.44 -8.10 1.62
N GLU A 169 -1.81 -8.70 2.74
CA GLU A 169 -0.91 -8.85 3.89
C GLU A 169 -0.50 -10.31 4.04
N THR A 170 0.79 -10.56 4.18
CA THR A 170 1.31 -11.90 4.51
C THR A 170 2.41 -11.79 5.57
N ARG A 171 2.93 -12.92 6.00
CA ARG A 171 3.97 -12.97 7.04
C ARG A 171 5.28 -12.42 6.47
N GLY A 172 5.74 -11.30 7.02
CA GLY A 172 7.04 -10.70 6.68
C GLY A 172 7.07 -9.78 5.46
N LEU A 173 5.96 -9.65 4.72
CA LEU A 173 5.82 -8.69 3.64
C LEU A 173 4.36 -8.29 3.37
N ASP A 174 4.15 -7.09 2.88
CA ASP A 174 2.88 -6.61 2.35
C ASP A 174 3.01 -6.43 0.83
N VAL A 175 1.91 -6.59 0.08
CA VAL A 175 1.81 -6.20 -1.33
C VAL A 175 0.72 -5.14 -1.48
N VAL A 176 1.06 -4.01 -2.09
CA VAL A 176 0.12 -2.95 -2.45
C VAL A 176 -0.06 -2.96 -3.96
N ILE A 177 -1.32 -3.04 -4.40
CA ILE A 177 -1.70 -3.09 -5.80
C ILE A 177 -2.56 -1.88 -6.12
N SER A 178 -2.30 -1.24 -7.25
CA SER A 178 -3.17 -0.21 -7.82
C SER A 178 -3.54 -0.58 -9.24
N VAL A 179 -4.84 -0.67 -9.51
CA VAL A 179 -5.40 -0.89 -10.85
C VAL A 179 -6.02 0.42 -11.31
N ILE A 180 -5.67 0.85 -12.52
CA ILE A 180 -6.26 2.01 -13.20
C ILE A 180 -6.91 1.52 -14.49
N TRP A 181 -8.11 2.00 -14.77
CA TRP A 181 -8.80 1.78 -16.05
C TRP A 181 -9.11 3.12 -16.71
N ILE A 182 -8.89 3.17 -18.02
CA ILE A 182 -9.15 4.34 -18.86
C ILE A 182 -10.04 3.90 -20.02
N ALA A 183 -11.25 4.44 -20.12
CA ALA A 183 -12.15 4.17 -21.23
C ALA A 183 -11.60 4.74 -22.55
N VAL A 184 -11.85 4.03 -23.66
CA VAL A 184 -11.42 4.41 -25.03
C VAL A 184 -12.61 4.85 -25.86
#